data_AF-A0A0A0KE15-F1
#
_entry.id   AF-A0A0A0KE15-F1
#
_cell.length_a   1.000
_cell.length_b   1.000
_cell.length_c   1.000
_cell.angle_alpha   90.00
_cell.angle_beta   90.00
_cell.angle_gamma   90.00
#
_symmetry.space_group_name_H-M   'P 1'
#
loop_
_entity.id
_entity.type
_entity.pdbx_description
1 polymer ?
#
loop_
_entity_poly.entity_id
_entity_poly.type
_entity_poly.pdbx_seq_one_letter_code
_entity_poly.pdbx_strand_id
1 'polypeptide(L)'
;MEAVKEESDGSIWEGYVDWRKRPAAKGRHGGMIAAGFVLGVEVLENLAFLANASNLVMYLRKYMGFSPAKSANHVTTFMGTAFLLALLGGFLSDAIFTTYYVFIFSSFIEFLVRLI
;
A
#
# COMPACT_ATOMS: atom_id res chain seq x y z
N MET A 1 -43.47 15.43 -17.80
CA MET A 1 -43.25 13.97 -17.72
C MET A 1 -42.97 13.54 -19.15
N GLU A 2 -41.83 13.03 -19.58
CA GLU A 2 -40.62 12.46 -18.99
C GLU A 2 -39.45 12.82 -19.93
N ALA A 3 -38.32 13.34 -19.43
CA ALA A 3 -37.14 13.57 -20.29
C ALA A 3 -35.81 13.72 -19.54
N VAL A 4 -35.61 13.09 -18.37
CA VAL A 4 -34.32 13.19 -17.64
C VAL A 4 -33.93 11.90 -16.91
N LYS A 5 -34.16 10.70 -17.47
CA LYS A 5 -33.83 9.46 -16.72
C LYS A 5 -33.20 8.32 -17.51
N GLU A 6 -32.49 8.60 -18.60
CA GLU A 6 -31.73 7.55 -19.31
C GLU A 6 -30.22 7.81 -19.48
N GLU A 7 -29.69 8.97 -19.11
CA GLU A 7 -28.24 9.25 -19.26
C GLU A 7 -27.38 8.90 -18.03
N SER A 8 -27.97 8.56 -16.88
CA SER A 8 -27.21 8.33 -15.64
C SER A 8 -26.64 6.92 -15.51
N ASP A 9 -27.21 5.93 -16.19
CA ASP A 9 -26.90 4.50 -15.98
C ASP A 9 -25.56 4.09 -16.62
N GLY A 10 -25.18 4.70 -17.75
CA GLY A 10 -23.91 4.44 -18.42
C GLY A 10 -22.67 4.98 -17.69
N SER A 11 -22.86 5.91 -16.73
CA SER A 11 -21.78 6.70 -16.10
C SER A 11 -21.24 6.12 -14.79
N ILE A 12 -21.78 5.01 -14.30
CA ILE A 12 -21.39 4.40 -13.02
C ILE A 12 -20.70 3.06 -13.28
N TRP A 13 -19.68 2.73 -12.48
CA TRP A 13 -19.10 1.40 -12.42
C TRP A 13 -20.00 0.48 -11.58
N GLU A 14 -20.69 -0.47 -12.22
CA GLU A 14 -21.48 -1.47 -11.48
C GLU A 14 -20.60 -2.28 -10.53
N GLY A 15 -21.02 -2.36 -9.26
CA GLY A 15 -20.31 -3.11 -8.21
C GLY A 15 -19.12 -2.38 -7.57
N TYR A 16 -18.73 -1.19 -8.06
CA TYR A 16 -17.64 -0.41 -7.48
C TYR A 16 -18.15 0.79 -6.67
N VAL A 17 -17.53 1.03 -5.51
CA VAL A 17 -17.84 2.15 -4.62
C VAL A 17 -16.62 3.05 -4.43
N ASP A 18 -16.90 4.34 -4.35
CA ASP A 18 -15.97 5.40 -3.98
C ASP A 18 -15.53 5.25 -2.50
N TRP A 19 -14.43 5.91 -2.10
CA TRP A 19 -13.93 5.92 -0.72
C TRP A 19 -14.93 6.49 0.30
N ARG A 20 -15.98 7.18 -0.17
CA ARG A 20 -17.13 7.65 0.63
C ARG A 20 -18.33 6.69 0.63
N LYS A 21 -18.17 5.44 0.17
CA LYS A 21 -19.24 4.43 0.05
C LYS A 21 -20.39 4.82 -0.89
N ARG A 22 -20.13 5.68 -1.88
CA ARG A 22 -21.08 6.05 -2.94
C ARG A 22 -20.76 5.27 -4.22
N PRO A 23 -21.69 5.09 -5.17
CA PRO A 23 -21.39 4.43 -6.44
C PRO A 23 -20.24 5.14 -7.18
N ALA A 24 -19.26 4.39 -7.67
CA ALA A 24 -18.09 4.95 -8.33
C ALA A 24 -18.46 5.46 -9.74
N ALA A 25 -18.30 6.76 -9.98
CA ALA A 25 -18.55 7.36 -11.29
C ALA A 25 -17.37 7.12 -12.27
N LYS A 26 -17.68 6.63 -13.47
CA LYS A 26 -16.77 6.51 -14.63
C LYS A 26 -16.22 7.88 -15.01
N GLY A 27 -14.93 7.94 -15.32
CA GLY A 27 -14.20 9.17 -15.65
C GLY A 27 -13.81 10.06 -14.47
N ARG A 28 -14.41 9.88 -13.28
CA ARG A 28 -14.08 10.65 -12.07
C ARG A 28 -13.29 9.84 -11.03
N HIS A 29 -13.58 8.55 -10.90
CA HIS A 29 -12.90 7.67 -9.94
C HIS A 29 -12.03 6.65 -10.69
N GLY A 30 -10.76 6.53 -10.28
CA GLY A 30 -9.77 5.64 -10.89
C GLY A 30 -9.29 6.12 -12.27
N GLY A 31 -8.91 5.16 -13.12
CA GLY A 31 -8.46 5.40 -14.50
C GLY A 31 -6.94 5.52 -14.66
N MET A 32 -6.53 5.77 -15.92
CA MET A 32 -5.12 5.73 -16.33
C MET A 32 -4.23 6.76 -15.63
N ILE A 33 -4.78 7.93 -15.27
CA ILE A 33 -4.02 8.98 -14.56
C ILE A 33 -3.70 8.54 -13.13
N ALA A 34 -4.69 8.00 -12.41
CA ALA A 34 -4.49 7.50 -11.06
C ALA A 34 -3.51 6.32 -11.04
N ALA A 35 -3.67 5.38 -11.98
CA ALA A 35 -2.72 4.28 -12.17
C ALA A 35 -1.31 4.77 -12.50
N GLY A 36 -1.18 5.75 -13.39
CA GLY A 36 0.10 6.36 -13.76
C GLY A 36 0.80 7.04 -12.58
N PHE A 37 0.06 7.70 -11.69
CA PHE A 37 0.62 8.27 -10.47
C PHE A 37 1.19 7.18 -9.54
N VAL A 38 0.42 6.12 -9.28
CA VAL A 38 0.87 4.99 -8.44
C VAL A 38 2.10 4.32 -9.06
N LEU A 39 2.10 4.08 -10.36
CA LEU A 39 3.26 3.53 -11.07
C LEU A 39 4.48 4.46 -11.01
N GLY A 40 4.28 5.78 -11.10
CA GLY A 40 5.35 6.75 -10.96
C GLY A 40 6.01 6.69 -9.59
N VAL A 41 5.20 6.60 -8.52
CA VAL A 41 5.70 6.43 -7.15
C VAL A 41 6.47 5.12 -7.00
N GLU A 42 5.94 4.01 -7.51
CA GLU A 42 6.58 2.69 -7.49
C GLU A 42 7.95 2.69 -8.19
N VAL A 43 8.06 3.36 -9.33
CA VAL A 43 9.34 3.50 -10.05
C VAL A 43 10.36 4.30 -9.25
N LEU A 44 9.92 5.40 -8.61
CA LEU A 44 10.79 6.24 -7.78
C LEU A 44 11.27 5.49 -6.53
N GLU A 45 10.38 4.71 -5.89
CA GLU A 45 10.72 3.87 -4.75
C GLU A 45 11.79 2.82 -5.13
N ASN A 46 11.57 2.11 -6.24
CA ASN A 46 12.55 1.14 -6.75
C ASN A 46 13.89 1.78 -7.10
N LEU A 47 13.88 2.98 -7.69
CA LEU A 47 15.11 3.73 -7.98
C LEU A 47 15.86 4.10 -6.70
N ALA A 48 15.14 4.60 -5.68
CA ALA A 48 15.72 4.93 -4.38
C ALA A 48 16.30 3.68 -3.68
N PHE A 49 15.61 2.55 -3.77
CA PHE A 49 16.08 1.27 -3.22
C PHE A 49 17.39 0.82 -3.87
N LEU A 50 17.49 0.85 -5.21
CA LEU A 50 18.71 0.50 -5.94
C LEU A 50 19.86 1.48 -5.68
N ALA A 51 19.56 2.78 -5.58
CA ALA A 51 20.53 3.81 -5.24
C ALA A 51 21.10 3.58 -3.83
N ASN A 52 20.25 3.27 -2.85
CA ASN A 52 20.67 2.93 -1.50
C ASN A 52 21.53 1.66 -1.47
N ALA A 53 21.15 0.61 -2.19
CA ALA A 53 21.92 -0.63 -2.25
C ALA A 53 23.36 -0.39 -2.76
N SER A 54 23.51 0.32 -3.87
CA SER A 54 24.83 0.60 -4.46
C SER A 54 25.66 1.58 -3.62
N ASN A 55 25.04 2.65 -3.13
CA ASN A 55 25.74 3.68 -2.36
C ASN A 55 26.17 3.16 -0.98
N LEU A 56 25.35 2.37 -0.31
CA LEU A 56 25.65 1.82 1.01
C LEU A 56 26.81 0.82 0.97
N VAL A 57 26.89 -0.04 -0.06
CA VAL A 57 28.05 -0.95 -0.23
C VAL A 57 29.33 -0.15 -0.38
N MET A 58 29.29 0.91 -1.21
CA MET A 58 30.47 1.75 -1.42
C MET A 58 30.85 2.54 -0.16
N TYR A 59 29.85 3.02 0.59
CA TYR A 59 30.07 3.73 1.84
C TYR A 59 30.74 2.85 2.91
N LEU A 60 30.20 1.64 3.13
CA LEU A 60 30.77 0.69 4.09
C LEU A 60 32.20 0.30 3.74
N ARG A 61 32.48 0.14 2.45
CA ARG A 61 33.84 -0.15 1.97
C ARG A 61 34.79 1.04 2.14
N LYS A 62 34.41 2.22 1.66
CA LYS A 62 35.32 3.38 1.56
C LYS A 62 35.51 4.12 2.88
N TYR A 63 34.45 4.26 3.68
CA TYR A 63 34.46 5.10 4.87
C TYR A 63 34.45 4.29 6.16
N MET A 64 33.79 3.12 6.20
CA MET A 64 33.81 2.25 7.38
C MET A 64 34.94 1.19 7.35
N GLY A 65 35.68 1.10 6.25
CA GLY A 65 36.85 0.21 6.12
C GLY A 65 36.50 -1.28 6.13
N PHE A 66 35.26 -1.66 5.83
CA PHE A 66 34.86 -3.06 5.77
C PHE A 66 35.43 -3.76 4.54
N SER A 67 35.73 -5.06 4.67
CA SER A 67 36.13 -5.87 3.51
C SER A 67 34.99 -5.93 2.48
N PRO A 68 35.29 -6.18 1.20
CA PRO A 68 34.26 -6.27 0.15
C PRO A 68 33.18 -7.30 0.50
N ALA A 69 33.58 -8.47 1.02
CA ALA A 69 32.66 -9.53 1.43
C ALA A 69 31.75 -9.10 2.59
N LYS A 70 32.31 -8.47 3.64
CA LYS A 70 31.51 -7.99 4.79
C LYS A 70 30.54 -6.88 4.38
N SER A 71 30.99 -5.92 3.59
CA SER A 71 30.16 -4.82 3.10
C SER A 71 28.96 -5.34 2.31
N ALA A 72 29.19 -6.25 1.36
CA ALA A 72 28.13 -6.87 0.59
C ALA A 72 27.14 -7.64 1.48
N ASN A 73 27.63 -8.42 2.45
CA ASN A 73 26.77 -9.20 3.32
C ASN A 73 25.85 -8.33 4.20
N HIS A 74 26.38 -7.21 4.73
CA HIS A 74 25.58 -6.26 5.51
C HIS A 74 24.48 -5.60 4.67
N VAL A 75 24.81 -5.16 3.45
CA VAL A 75 23.81 -4.54 2.57
C VAL A 75 22.77 -5.57 2.11
N THR A 76 23.17 -6.78 1.72
CA THR A 76 22.22 -7.85 1.35
C THR A 76 21.32 -8.23 2.52
N THR A 77 21.84 -8.26 3.76
CA THR A 77 21.02 -8.49 4.95
C THR A 77 20.00 -7.37 5.14
N PHE A 78 20.43 -6.11 5.01
CA PHE A 78 19.54 -4.95 5.07
C PHE A 78 18.44 -4.99 4.01
N MET A 79 18.80 -5.24 2.75
CA MET A 79 17.84 -5.39 1.65
C MET A 79 16.88 -6.54 1.89
N GLY A 80 17.38 -7.69 2.35
CA GLY A 80 16.57 -8.85 2.73
C GLY A 80 15.56 -8.52 3.83
N THR A 81 15.98 -7.79 4.87
CA THR A 81 15.06 -7.34 5.92
C THR A 81 14.00 -6.35 5.41
N ALA A 82 14.34 -5.48 4.46
CA ALA A 82 13.38 -4.56 3.85
C ALA A 82 12.28 -5.33 3.08
N PHE A 83 12.64 -6.39 2.35
CA PHE A 83 11.64 -7.24 1.68
C PHE A 83 10.74 -7.99 2.67
N LEU A 84 11.29 -8.50 3.77
CA LEU A 84 10.47 -9.12 4.82
C LEU A 84 9.52 -8.11 5.47
N LEU A 85 9.97 -6.86 5.68
CA LEU A 85 9.13 -5.78 6.17
C LEU A 85 8.03 -5.40 5.16
N ALA A 86 8.30 -5.44 3.86
CA ALA A 86 7.28 -5.21 2.83
C ALA A 86 6.18 -6.28 2.87
N LEU A 87 6.56 -7.57 3.00
CA LEU A 87 5.61 -8.67 3.19
C LEU A 87 4.77 -8.47 4.46
N LEU A 88 5.42 -8.10 5.56
CA LEU A 88 4.72 -7.80 6.81
C LEU A 88 3.78 -6.60 6.63
N GLY A 89 4.22 -5.53 5.98
CA GLY A 89 3.42 -4.34 5.70
C GLY A 89 2.18 -4.65 4.86
N GLY A 90 2.31 -5.47 3.82
CA GLY A 90 1.18 -5.96 3.02
C GLY A 90 0.19 -6.78 3.87
N PHE A 91 0.69 -7.72 4.66
CA PHE A 91 -0.15 -8.49 5.59
C PHE A 91 -0.88 -7.60 6.59
N LEU A 92 -0.19 -6.62 7.19
CA LEU A 92 -0.80 -5.67 8.11
C LEU A 92 -1.81 -4.77 7.41
N SER A 93 -1.56 -4.37 6.16
CA SER A 93 -2.51 -3.58 5.36
C SER A 93 -3.83 -4.34 5.19
N ASP A 94 -3.77 -5.63 4.85
CA ASP A 94 -4.95 -6.46 4.61
C ASP A 94 -5.64 -6.89 5.90
N ALA A 95 -4.87 -7.17 6.96
CA ALA A 95 -5.40 -7.63 8.23
C ALA A 95 -5.91 -6.49 9.13
N ILE A 96 -5.18 -5.38 9.22
CA ILE A 96 -5.46 -4.33 10.23
C ILE A 96 -6.50 -3.33 9.73
N PHE A 97 -6.49 -2.92 8.46
CA PHE A 97 -7.43 -1.88 8.01
C PHE A 97 -8.88 -2.35 7.88
N THR A 98 -9.11 -3.65 7.65
CA THR A 98 -10.47 -4.21 7.50
C THR A 98 -10.84 -5.18 8.62
N THR A 99 -9.92 -6.03 9.10
CA THR A 99 -10.28 -7.10 10.05
C THR A 99 -10.08 -6.69 11.51
N TYR A 100 -9.01 -5.95 11.85
CA TYR A 100 -8.74 -5.52 13.22
C TYR A 100 -9.84 -4.62 13.79
N TYR A 101 -10.32 -3.65 13.00
CA TYR A 101 -11.45 -2.81 13.42
C TYR A 101 -12.70 -3.64 13.68
N VAL A 102 -13.05 -4.58 12.80
CA VAL A 102 -14.22 -5.46 12.98
C VAL A 102 -14.07 -6.32 14.23
N PHE A 103 -12.88 -6.86 14.50
CA PHE A 103 -12.61 -7.66 15.69
C PHE A 103 -12.72 -6.84 16.98
N ILE A 104 -12.19 -5.62 17.02
CA ILE A 104 -12.34 -4.71 18.16
C ILE A 104 -13.81 -4.38 18.39
N PHE A 105 -14.54 -4.01 17.35
CA PHE A 105 -15.96 -3.68 17.48
C PHE A 105 -16.77 -4.89 17.98
N SER A 106 -16.52 -6.09 17.42
CA SER A 106 -17.15 -7.33 17.88
C SER A 106 -16.84 -7.62 19.35
N SER A 107 -15.57 -7.54 19.75
CA SER A 107 -15.14 -7.77 21.13
C SER A 107 -15.74 -6.75 22.10
N PHE A 108 -15.82 -5.48 21.70
CA PHE A 108 -16.38 -4.41 22.50
C PHE A 108 -17.90 -4.56 22.67
N ILE A 109 -18.62 -4.96 21.61
CA ILE A 109 -20.05 -5.26 21.67
C ILE A 109 -20.32 -6.42 22.64
N GLU A 110 -19.56 -7.52 22.53
CA GLU A 110 -19.72 -8.67 23.43
C GLU A 110 -19.43 -8.31 24.89
N PHE A 111 -18.39 -7.52 25.14
CA PHE A 111 -18.06 -7.03 26.48
C PHE A 111 -19.18 -6.14 27.05
N LEU A 112 -19.72 -5.20 26.27
CA LEU A 112 -20.82 -4.34 26.71
C LEU A 112 -22.12 -5.09 26.97
N VAL A 113 -22.47 -6.05 26.11
CA VAL A 113 -23.66 -6.91 26.29
C VAL A 113 -23.56 -7.76 27.56
N ARG A 114 -22.35 -8.17 27.94
CA ARG A 114 -22.10 -8.96 29.14
C ARG A 114 -21.97 -8.13 30.42
N LEU A 115 -21.77 -6.82 30.29
CA LEU A 115 -21.62 -5.86 31.40
C LEU A 115 -22.97 -5.24 31.83
N ILE A 116 -23.94 -5.19 30.92
CA ILE A 116 -25.34 -4.80 31.17
C ILE A 116 -26.14 -6.01 31.67
#